data_AF-A0A8T5U8M7-F1
#
_entry.id   AF-A0A8T5U8M7-F1
#
_cell.length_a   1.000
_cell.length_b   1.000
_cell.length_c   1.000
_cell.angle_alpha   90.00
_cell.angle_beta   90.00
_cell.angle_gamma   90.00
#
_symmetry.space_group_name_H-M   'P 1'
#
loop_
_entity.id
_entity.type
_entity.pdbx_description
1 polymer ?
#
loop_
_entity_poly.entity_id
_entity_poly.type
_entity_poly.pdbx_seq_one_letter_code
_entity_poly.pdbx_strand_id
1 'polypeptide(L)' 'MTKKNETSILFDTVAIYLGFSEDLLNIEELKIEITDRGLTQISERGNLIRCATSWKDVEAFKNFLVDRLIN' A
#
# COMPACT_ATOMS: atom_id res chain seq x y z
N MET A 1 -0.58 30.45 14.52
CA MET A 1 -0.87 29.03 14.75
C MET A 1 -0.63 28.30 13.44
N THR A 2 0.47 27.56 13.31
CA THR A 2 0.76 26.78 12.10
C THR A 2 -0.13 25.54 12.13
N LYS A 3 -1.09 25.43 11.20
CA LYS A 3 -1.92 24.24 11.04
C LYS A 3 -1.00 23.05 10.78
N LYS A 4 -1.07 22.01 11.59
CA LYS A 4 -0.43 20.73 11.30
C LYS A 4 -1.20 20.14 10.11
N ASN A 5 -0.53 19.83 9.01
CA ASN A 5 -1.16 19.10 7.91
C ASN A 5 -1.37 17.66 8.39
N GLU A 6 -2.53 17.39 8.96
CA GLU A 6 -2.96 16.04 9.29
C GLU A 6 -3.28 15.32 7.98
N THR A 7 -2.41 14.37 7.61
CA THR A 7 -2.62 13.53 6.45
C THR A 7 -3.21 12.21 6.90
N SER A 8 -4.38 11.85 6.39
CA SER A 8 -4.87 10.47 6.49
C SER A 8 -4.12 9.60 5.49
N ILE A 9 -3.71 8.41 5.93
CA ILE A 9 -3.09 7.41 5.03
C ILE A 9 -4.23 6.62 4.37
N LEU A 10 -4.26 6.59 3.05
CA LEU A 10 -5.38 6.08 2.23
C LEU A 10 -5.36 4.55 2.04
N PHE A 11 -5.17 3.77 3.11
CA PHE A 11 -4.92 2.32 3.04
C PHE A 11 -5.89 1.53 2.17
N ASP A 12 -7.20 1.64 2.41
CA ASP A 12 -8.20 0.81 1.73
C ASP A 12 -8.29 1.12 0.22
N THR A 13 -8.10 2.38 -0.16
CA THR A 13 -8.10 2.76 -1.58
C THR A 13 -6.89 2.20 -2.32
N VAL A 14 -5.75 2.04 -1.63
CA VAL A 14 -4.57 1.36 -2.19
C VAL A 14 -4.83 -0.14 -2.33
N ALA A 15 -5.54 -0.76 -1.38
CA ALA A 15 -5.91 -2.18 -1.48
C ALA A 15 -6.80 -2.45 -2.70
N ILE A 16 -7.76 -1.57 -3.00
CA ILE A 16 -8.58 -1.67 -4.22
C ILE A 16 -7.73 -1.46 -5.48
N TYR A 17 -6.83 -0.47 -5.48
CA TYR A 17 -5.93 -0.23 -6.60
C TYR A 17 -5.06 -1.44 -6.92
N LEU A 18 -4.45 -2.06 -5.91
CA LEU A 18 -3.68 -3.31 -6.03
C LEU A 18 -4.50 -4.48 -6.61
N GLY A 19 -5.83 -4.45 -6.51
CA GLY A 19 -6.70 -5.44 -7.12
C GLY A 19 -6.71 -5.42 -8.66
N PHE A 20 -6.28 -4.32 -9.29
CA PHE A 20 -6.28 -4.19 -10.76
C PHE A 20 -5.03 -3.55 -11.37
N SER A 21 -4.17 -2.87 -10.60
CA SER A 21 -2.90 -2.29 -11.10
C SER A 21 -1.88 -2.16 -9.97
N GLU A 22 -0.61 -2.32 -10.32
CA GLU A 22 0.53 -2.18 -9.41
C GLU A 22 1.54 -1.11 -9.92
N ASP A 23 1.18 -0.38 -10.99
CA ASP A 23 2.13 0.42 -11.76
C ASP A 23 2.75 1.57 -10.95
N LEU A 24 2.02 2.08 -9.96
CA LEU A 24 2.42 3.18 -9.09
C LEU A 24 3.11 2.74 -7.80
N LEU A 25 3.32 1.44 -7.60
CA LEU A 25 3.91 0.86 -6.40
C LEU A 25 5.15 0.03 -6.74
N ASN A 26 6.13 0.03 -5.84
CA ASN A 26 7.20 -0.96 -5.85
C ASN A 26 6.69 -2.22 -5.16
N ILE A 27 6.74 -3.33 -5.89
CA ILE A 27 6.32 -4.64 -5.40
C ILE A 27 7.55 -5.49 -5.16
N GLU A 28 7.65 -6.03 -3.95
CA GLU A 28 8.70 -6.96 -3.55
C GLU A 28 8.09 -8.31 -3.19
N GLU A 29 8.72 -9.40 -3.61
CA GLU A 29 8.33 -10.75 -3.18
C GLU A 29 9.03 -11.07 -1.86
N LEU A 30 8.27 -11.05 -0.78
CA LEU A 30 8.77 -11.25 0.58
C LEU A 30 8.18 -12.53 1.17
N LYS A 31 9.00 -13.31 1.88
CA LYS A 31 8.50 -14.43 2.66
C LYS A 31 7.89 -13.92 3.97
N ILE A 32 6.57 -13.87 4.05
CA ILE A 32 5.83 -13.33 5.19
C ILE A 32 5.23 -14.45 6.03
N GLU A 33 5.43 -14.35 7.34
CA GLU A 33 4.80 -15.18 8.36
C GLU A 33 3.92 -14.31 9.25
N ILE A 34 2.77 -14.86 9.68
CA ILE A 34 1.91 -14.25 10.70
C ILE A 34 2.23 -14.93 12.03
N THR A 35 2.69 -14.14 13.00
CA THR A 35 2.97 -14.65 14.35
C THR A 35 1.66 -14.97 15.09
N ASP A 36 1.75 -15.73 16.19
CA ASP A 36 0.60 -16.02 17.07
C ASP A 36 -0.02 -14.76 17.70
N ARG A 37 0.66 -13.61 17.63
CA ARG A 37 0.15 -12.30 18.07
C ARG A 37 -0.48 -11.48 16.94
N GLY A 38 -0.58 -12.03 15.74
CA GLY A 38 -1.14 -11.35 14.57
C GLY A 38 -0.21 -10.35 13.88
N LEU A 39 1.09 -10.34 14.21
CA LEU A 39 2.08 -9.51 13.50
C LEU A 39 2.52 -10.18 12.19
N THR A 40 2.63 -9.39 11.13
CA THR A 40 3.30 -9.76 9.88
C THR A 40 4.80 -9.53 10.02
N GLN A 41 5.63 -10.55 9.77
CA GLN A 41 7.09 -10.41 9.76
C GLN A 41 7.72 -11.18 8.59
N ILE A 42 8.89 -10.72 8.15
CA ILE A 42 9.71 -11.46 7.17
C ILE A 42 10.35 -12.66 7.87
N SER A 43 10.21 -13.85 7.29
CA SER A 43 10.68 -15.11 7.88
C SER A 43 10.99 -16.13 6.78
N GLU A 44 12.05 -16.93 6.92
CA GLU A 44 12.40 -17.96 5.93
C GLU A 44 11.31 -19.04 5.77
N ARG A 45 10.50 -19.23 6.83
CA ARG A 45 9.36 -20.14 6.89
C ARG A 45 8.07 -19.51 6.35
N GLY A 46 8.09 -18.22 6.07
CA GLY A 46 6.94 -17.48 5.57
C GLY A 46 6.54 -17.88 4.15
N ASN A 47 5.29 -17.60 3.81
CA ASN A 47 4.78 -17.76 2.45
C ASN A 47 5.32 -16.63 1.57
N LEU A 48 5.62 -16.91 0.30
CA LEU A 48 6.04 -15.87 -0.63
C LEU A 48 4.82 -15.00 -1.00
N ILE A 49 4.85 -13.74 -0.58
CA ILE A 49 3.79 -12.75 -0.79
C ILE A 49 4.36 -11.58 -1.60
N ARG A 50 3.57 -11.09 -2.56
CA ARG A 50 3.85 -9.84 -3.28
C ARG A 50 3.41 -8.67 -2.41
N CYS A 51 4.37 -7.91 -1.89
CA CYS A 51 4.12 -6.80 -0.99
C CYS A 51 4.37 -5.46 -1.68
N ALA A 52 3.40 -4.54 -1.58
CA ALA A 52 3.64 -3.13 -1.89
C ALA A 52 4.43 -2.49 -0.75
N THR A 53 5.73 -2.24 -0.97
CA THR A 53 6.65 -1.78 0.09
C THR A 53 6.88 -0.27 0.05
N SER A 54 6.73 0.35 -1.12
CA SER A 54 6.90 1.79 -1.29
C SER A 54 6.18 2.31 -2.54
N TRP A 55 6.03 3.63 -2.60
CA TRP A 55 5.48 4.32 -3.76
C TRP A 55 6.55 4.50 -4.85
N LYS A 56 6.17 4.25 -6.10
CA LYS A 56 6.87 4.84 -7.24
C LYS A 56 6.44 6.29 -7.43
N ASP A 57 5.13 6.53 -7.36
CA ASP A 57 4.54 7.87 -7.47
C ASP A 57 3.21 7.95 -6.69
N VAL A 58 3.24 8.62 -5.54
CA VAL A 58 2.07 8.81 -4.67
C VAL A 58 1.14 9.92 -5.18
N GLU A 59 1.66 10.90 -5.91
CA GLU A 59 0.85 12.01 -6.42
C GLU A 59 0.03 11.55 -7.64
N ALA A 60 0.61 10.72 -8.50
CA ALA A 60 -0.14 10.04 -9.57
C ALA A 60 -1.29 9.19 -9.03
N PHE A 61 -1.09 8.49 -7.90
CA PHE A 61 -2.16 7.71 -7.26
C PHE A 61 -3.29 8.60 -6.74
N LYS A 62 -2.96 9.73 -6.11
CA LYS A 62 -3.97 10.69 -5.65
C LYS A 62 -4.78 11.26 -6.80
N ASN A 63 -4.12 11.65 -7.90
CA ASN A 63 -4.81 12.15 -9.09
C ASN A 63 -5.73 11.09 -9.68
N PHE A 64 -5.23 9.86 -9.84
CA PHE A 64 -6.05 8.72 -10.27
C PHE A 64 -7.29 8.54 -9.40
N LEU A 65 -7.13 8.60 -8.07
CA LEU A 65 -8.25 8.41 -7.15
C LEU A 65 -9.27 9.55 -7.26
N VAL A 66 -8.82 10.81 -7.35
CA VAL A 66 -9.71 11.96 -7.56
C VAL A 66 -10.50 11.80 -8.85
N ASP A 67 -9.84 11.47 -9.95
CA ASP A 67 -10.47 11.26 -11.26
C ASP A 67 -11.54 10.16 -11.21
N ARG A 68 -11.35 9.11 -10.38
CA ARG A 68 -12.36 8.05 -10.20
C ARG A 68 -13.56 8.44 -9.34
N LEU A 69 -13.42 9.46 -8.50
CA LEU A 69 -14.48 9.87 -7.56
C LEU A 69 -15.37 11.00 -8.11
N ILE A 70 -14.85 11.78 -9.06
CA ILE A 70 -15.59 12.91 -9.66
C ILE A 70 -16.33 12.54 -10.95
N ASN A 71 -16.14 11.31 -11.45
CA ASN A 71 -16.76 10.76 -12.66
C ASN A 71 -17.67 9.58 -12.33
#